data_AF-A0A521MZN3-F1
#
_entry.id   AF-A0A521MZN3-F1
#
_cell.length_a   1.000
_cell.length_b   1.000
_cell.length_c   1.000
_cell.angle_alpha   90.00
_cell.angle_beta   90.00
_cell.angle_gamma   90.00
#
_symmetry.space_group_name_H-M   'P 1'
#
loop_
_entity.id
_entity.type
_entity.pdbx_description
1 polymer ?
#
loop_
_entity_poly.entity_id
_entity_poly.type
_entity_poly.pdbx_seq_one_letter_code
_entity_poly.pdbx_strand_id
1 'polypeptide(L)'
;KGLSLSSAIWNALFKPKAGGGSKDKVIKTLIDSFRYPKYGPGMMWETCAAKSKAMGVQIEMNCGVKEVTTADGKWTVHTTNGQSLGGFDYVLSTAPMRELVAAVSPQFPEKAFSSAKQLGYRDFLTVVLICKDEDAFTDNWIYIHDPSVKVGRIQNFKSWSPFMVPDANMACYGLEYFCFEGDGLWTSSDETLINLAKKEIEQIGLTKDSAVVDGYVVRQPKAYPVYDHSYKENVNEIREALKAYPGLYLIGRNGMHKYNNQDHSMMTAMLAAKNIVAGKELFDLWDVNEDAEYHEGGDRGAEETQKVLGRLVPEKIN
;
A
#
# COMPACT_ATOMS: atom_id res chain seq x y z
N LYS A 1 7.93 -13.23 26.12
CA LYS A 1 8.95 -12.56 26.99
C LYS A 1 9.22 -11.19 26.39
N GLY A 2 8.55 -10.16 26.90
CA GLY A 2 8.56 -8.82 26.31
C GLY A 2 9.87 -8.07 26.54
N LEU A 3 10.15 -7.13 25.65
CA LEU A 3 11.22 -6.14 25.78
C LEU A 3 10.93 -5.29 27.03
N SER A 4 11.73 -5.43 28.09
CA SER A 4 11.67 -4.51 29.21
C SER A 4 12.32 -3.19 28.79
N LEU A 5 11.77 -2.05 29.21
CA LEU A 5 12.35 -0.72 28.96
C LEU A 5 13.81 -0.64 29.42
N SER A 6 14.15 -1.36 30.49
CA SER A 6 15.52 -1.52 30.98
C SER A 6 16.45 -2.23 30.00
N SER A 7 15.97 -3.22 29.25
CA SER A 7 16.77 -3.93 28.24
C SER A 7 17.05 -3.07 26.99
N ALA A 8 16.10 -2.22 26.60
CA ALA A 8 16.27 -1.29 25.48
C ALA A 8 17.30 -0.20 25.82
N ILE A 9 17.23 0.38 27.02
CA ILE A 9 18.19 1.38 27.50
C ILE A 9 19.60 0.77 27.63
N TRP A 10 19.70 -0.46 28.14
CA TRP A 10 20.99 -1.12 28.32
C TRP A 10 21.67 -1.48 26.99
N ASN A 11 20.90 -1.94 25.99
CA ASN A 11 21.42 -2.22 24.64
C ASN A 11 21.80 -0.94 23.86
N ALA A 12 21.14 0.19 24.13
CA ALA A 12 21.49 1.48 23.54
C ALA A 12 22.83 2.04 24.09
N LEU A 13 23.13 1.79 25.38
CA LEU A 13 24.36 2.24 26.03
C LEU A 13 25.55 1.29 25.78
N PHE A 14 25.29 0.00 25.56
CA PHE A 14 26.32 -1.01 25.30
C PHE A 14 25.97 -1.80 24.03
N LYS A 15 26.42 -1.31 22.86
CA LYS A 15 26.33 -2.09 21.61
C LYS A 15 27.01 -3.46 21.81
N PRO A 16 26.29 -4.59 21.66
CA PRO A 16 26.92 -5.90 21.75
C PRO A 16 27.94 -6.06 20.62
N LYS A 17 29.18 -6.44 20.95
CA LYS A 17 30.16 -6.85 19.94
C LYS A 17 29.61 -8.08 19.20
N ALA A 18 29.55 -7.99 17.87
CA ALA A 18 29.19 -9.09 17.00
C ALA A 18 30.22 -10.23 17.15
N GLY A 19 29.87 -11.27 17.90
CA GLY A 19 30.66 -12.50 17.96
C GLY A 19 30.33 -13.35 19.18
N GLY A 20 29.57 -14.44 18.97
CA GLY A 20 29.61 -15.59 19.88
C GLY A 20 28.33 -15.98 20.64
N GLY A 21 27.11 -15.75 20.10
CA GLY A 21 25.85 -16.24 20.70
C GLY A 21 25.03 -17.09 19.73
N SER A 22 24.33 -18.11 20.25
CA SER A 22 23.56 -19.09 19.47
C SER A 22 22.53 -18.45 18.52
N LYS A 23 22.51 -18.94 17.28
CA LYS A 23 21.65 -18.42 16.18
C LYS A 23 20.13 -18.57 16.42
N ASP A 24 19.72 -19.30 17.46
CA ASP A 24 18.31 -19.68 17.66
C ASP A 24 17.49 -18.72 18.55
N LYS A 25 18.06 -17.57 18.96
CA LYS A 25 17.34 -16.57 19.77
C LYS A 25 17.49 -15.13 19.27
N VAL A 26 17.74 -14.94 17.97
CA VAL A 26 17.56 -13.63 17.35
C VAL A 26 16.06 -13.45 17.12
N ILE A 27 15.46 -12.51 17.86
CA ILE A 27 14.09 -12.06 17.62
C ILE A 27 14.04 -11.55 16.17
N LYS A 28 13.23 -12.20 15.32
CA LYS A 28 13.08 -11.98 13.87
C LYS A 28 12.39 -10.65 13.49
N THR A 29 12.62 -9.55 14.21
CA THR A 29 11.74 -8.37 14.10
C THR A 29 12.36 -7.09 13.58
N LEU A 30 13.61 -7.06 13.11
CA LEU A 30 14.16 -5.83 12.50
C LEU A 30 14.86 -6.15 11.19
N ILE A 31 14.26 -5.68 10.09
CA ILE A 31 14.95 -5.51 8.82
C ILE A 31 15.92 -4.35 9.03
N ASP A 32 17.20 -4.64 9.21
CA ASP A 32 18.22 -3.60 9.45
C ASP A 32 18.61 -2.84 8.17
N SER A 33 18.24 -3.35 6.99
CA SER A 33 18.46 -2.69 5.71
C SER A 33 17.48 -3.15 4.64
N PHE A 34 17.13 -2.25 3.73
CA PHE A 34 16.34 -2.54 2.54
C PHE A 34 16.95 -1.80 1.34
N ARG A 35 16.60 -2.23 0.12
CA ARG A 35 17.00 -1.53 -1.11
C ARG A 35 15.94 -0.51 -1.47
N TYR A 36 16.38 0.67 -1.89
CA TYR A 36 15.50 1.74 -2.34
C TYR A 36 15.94 2.26 -3.70
N PRO A 37 15.04 2.49 -4.67
CA PRO A 37 15.43 3.02 -5.96
C PRO A 37 15.96 4.45 -5.85
N LYS A 38 16.98 4.76 -6.65
CA LYS A 38 17.70 6.04 -6.61
C LYS A 38 16.77 7.26 -6.62
N TYR A 39 15.72 7.25 -7.44
CA TYR A 39 14.79 8.38 -7.62
C TYR A 39 13.41 8.12 -6.98
N GLY A 40 13.33 7.27 -5.96
CA GLY A 40 12.07 6.90 -5.32
C GLY A 40 11.37 5.69 -5.96
N PRO A 41 10.33 5.13 -5.31
CA PRO A 41 9.68 3.90 -5.73
C PRO A 41 9.07 3.97 -7.13
N GLY A 42 8.68 5.15 -7.59
CA GLY A 42 8.14 5.37 -8.94
C GLY A 42 9.10 4.94 -10.06
N MET A 43 10.41 5.13 -9.86
CA MET A 43 11.46 4.76 -10.83
C MET A 43 11.36 3.29 -11.27
N MET A 44 11.05 2.39 -10.34
CA MET A 44 10.89 0.97 -10.64
C MET A 44 9.70 0.73 -11.57
N TRP A 45 8.57 1.40 -11.33
CA TRP A 45 7.34 1.24 -12.09
C TRP A 45 7.38 1.91 -13.46
N GLU A 46 8.05 3.06 -13.57
CA GLU A 46 8.36 3.69 -14.86
C GLU A 46 9.22 2.77 -15.73
N THR A 47 10.26 2.17 -15.13
CA THR A 47 11.11 1.19 -15.81
C THR A 47 10.33 -0.06 -16.22
N CYS A 48 9.44 -0.55 -15.35
CA CYS A 48 8.55 -1.67 -15.64
C CYS A 48 7.64 -1.36 -16.85
N ALA A 49 6.97 -0.20 -16.85
CA ALA A 49 6.12 0.22 -17.94
C ALA A 49 6.87 0.34 -19.27
N ALA A 50 8.08 0.92 -19.26
CA ALA A 50 8.92 1.03 -20.45
C ALA A 50 9.31 -0.34 -21.02
N LYS A 51 9.72 -1.28 -20.16
CA LYS A 51 10.07 -2.65 -20.56
C LYS A 51 8.86 -3.41 -21.11
N SER A 52 7.70 -3.29 -20.45
CA SER A 52 6.45 -3.91 -20.91
C SER A 52 6.05 -3.41 -22.30
N LYS A 53 6.13 -2.09 -22.56
CA LYS A 53 5.89 -1.51 -23.90
C LYS A 53 6.85 -2.07 -24.95
N ALA A 54 8.15 -2.19 -24.61
CA ALA A 54 9.14 -2.79 -25.51
C ALA A 54 8.86 -4.28 -25.82
N MET A 55 8.15 -4.98 -24.93
CA MET A 55 7.66 -6.34 -25.14
C MET A 55 6.31 -6.41 -25.88
N GLY A 56 5.76 -5.27 -26.30
CA GLY A 56 4.49 -5.19 -27.04
C GLY A 56 3.24 -5.00 -26.17
N VAL A 57 3.39 -4.85 -24.85
CA VAL A 57 2.26 -4.54 -23.96
C VAL A 57 1.73 -3.15 -24.26
N GLN A 58 0.42 -3.06 -24.52
CA GLN A 58 -0.26 -1.77 -24.68
C GLN A 58 -0.58 -1.19 -23.30
N ILE A 59 -0.23 0.07 -23.08
CA ILE A 59 -0.52 0.80 -21.83
C ILE A 59 -1.19 2.12 -22.20
N GLU A 60 -2.47 2.21 -21.89
CA GLU A 60 -3.30 3.38 -22.13
C GLU A 60 -3.42 4.21 -20.85
N MET A 61 -2.99 5.47 -20.91
CA MET A 61 -3.11 6.44 -19.81
C MET A 61 -4.26 7.40 -20.10
N ASN A 62 -4.77 8.08 -19.06
CA ASN A 62 -5.95 8.95 -19.18
C ASN A 62 -7.20 8.22 -19.72
N CYS A 63 -7.28 6.91 -19.45
CA CYS A 63 -8.31 6.02 -19.92
C CYS A 63 -8.97 5.33 -18.71
N GLY A 64 -9.94 6.00 -18.09
CA GLY A 64 -10.69 5.44 -16.97
C GLY A 64 -11.59 4.29 -17.43
N VAL A 65 -11.78 3.27 -16.59
CA VAL A 65 -12.78 2.21 -16.82
C VAL A 65 -14.12 2.66 -16.25
N LYS A 66 -15.16 2.62 -17.08
CA LYS A 66 -16.54 2.95 -16.71
C LYS A 66 -17.35 1.69 -16.40
N GLU A 67 -17.22 0.68 -17.23
CA GLU A 67 -18.00 -0.56 -17.13
C GLU A 67 -17.19 -1.72 -17.72
N VAL A 68 -17.41 -2.93 -17.22
CA VAL A 68 -16.81 -4.17 -17.71
C VAL A 68 -17.94 -5.16 -17.97
N THR A 69 -18.20 -5.46 -19.23
CA THR A 69 -19.27 -6.36 -19.66
C THR A 69 -18.72 -7.73 -20.06
N THR A 70 -19.52 -8.78 -19.91
CA THR A 70 -19.20 -10.10 -20.47
C THR A 70 -20.38 -10.69 -21.24
N ALA A 71 -20.08 -11.25 -22.41
CA ALA A 71 -21.01 -11.97 -23.26
C ALA A 71 -20.26 -13.11 -23.98
N ASP A 72 -20.89 -14.28 -24.10
CA ASP A 72 -20.32 -15.46 -24.79
C ASP A 72 -18.90 -15.85 -24.31
N GLY A 73 -18.63 -15.66 -23.02
CA GLY A 73 -17.33 -15.97 -22.40
C GLY A 73 -16.20 -14.99 -22.74
N LYS A 74 -16.52 -13.84 -23.35
CA LYS A 74 -15.56 -12.77 -23.65
C LYS A 74 -15.91 -11.49 -22.91
N TRP A 75 -14.88 -10.82 -22.43
CA TRP A 75 -14.97 -9.57 -21.70
C TRP A 75 -14.75 -8.37 -22.62
N THR A 76 -15.49 -7.30 -22.32
CA THR A 76 -15.34 -5.97 -22.94
C THR A 76 -15.23 -4.91 -21.87
N VAL A 77 -14.25 -4.03 -22.00
CA VAL A 77 -14.01 -2.89 -21.11
C VAL A 77 -14.49 -1.63 -21.80
N HIS A 78 -15.46 -0.96 -21.19
CA HIS A 78 -15.96 0.34 -21.62
C HIS A 78 -15.28 1.44 -20.81
N THR A 79 -14.75 2.43 -21.50
CA THR A 79 -13.91 3.47 -20.90
C THR A 79 -14.69 4.78 -20.73
N THR A 80 -14.18 5.68 -19.89
CA THR A 80 -14.79 7.00 -19.65
C THR A 80 -14.70 7.93 -20.87
N ASN A 81 -13.78 7.67 -21.80
CA ASN A 81 -13.67 8.40 -23.07
C ASN A 81 -14.58 7.84 -24.19
N GLY A 82 -15.40 6.82 -23.90
CA GLY A 82 -16.38 6.24 -24.83
C GLY A 82 -15.85 5.10 -25.71
N GLN A 83 -14.62 4.62 -25.50
CA GLN A 83 -14.10 3.44 -26.19
C GLN A 83 -14.67 2.15 -25.58
N SER A 84 -14.77 1.12 -26.43
CA SER A 84 -15.11 -0.25 -26.01
C SER A 84 -14.00 -1.17 -26.51
N LEU A 85 -13.23 -1.73 -25.58
CA LEU A 85 -12.13 -2.65 -25.85
C LEU A 85 -12.61 -4.07 -25.55
N GLY A 86 -12.82 -4.89 -26.57
CA GLY A 86 -13.47 -6.20 -26.44
C GLY A 86 -12.59 -7.38 -26.86
N GLY A 87 -13.12 -8.59 -26.63
CA GLY A 87 -12.51 -9.85 -27.06
C GLY A 87 -11.55 -10.46 -26.04
N PHE A 88 -11.52 -9.95 -24.81
CA PHE A 88 -10.63 -10.45 -23.77
C PHE A 88 -11.14 -11.76 -23.17
N ASP A 89 -10.28 -12.76 -23.03
CA ASP A 89 -10.56 -13.97 -22.25
C ASP A 89 -10.54 -13.71 -20.74
N TYR A 90 -9.72 -12.75 -20.32
CA TYR A 90 -9.44 -12.47 -18.91
C TYR A 90 -9.40 -10.98 -18.65
N VAL A 91 -9.89 -10.58 -17.47
CA VAL A 91 -9.78 -9.22 -16.91
C VAL A 91 -9.16 -9.32 -15.53
N LEU A 92 -7.97 -8.74 -15.35
CA LEU A 92 -7.30 -8.68 -14.05
C LEU A 92 -7.43 -7.25 -13.53
N SER A 93 -8.24 -7.07 -12.49
CA SER A 93 -8.56 -5.75 -11.95
C SER A 93 -7.84 -5.50 -10.63
N THR A 94 -7.10 -4.39 -10.59
CA THR A 94 -6.52 -3.82 -9.36
C THR A 94 -7.35 -2.66 -8.80
N ALA A 95 -8.48 -2.32 -9.44
CA ALA A 95 -9.37 -1.25 -9.01
C ALA A 95 -10.03 -1.60 -7.66
N PRO A 96 -10.44 -0.62 -6.84
CA PRO A 96 -11.15 -0.90 -5.60
C PRO A 96 -12.34 -1.84 -5.79
N MET A 97 -12.39 -2.89 -4.98
CA MET A 97 -13.41 -3.93 -5.05
C MET A 97 -14.83 -3.34 -5.09
N ARG A 98 -15.09 -2.32 -4.25
CA ARG A 98 -16.36 -1.56 -4.24
C ARG A 98 -16.73 -0.99 -5.60
N GLU A 99 -15.77 -0.42 -6.31
CA GLU A 99 -15.99 0.23 -7.61
C GLU A 99 -16.15 -0.81 -8.72
N LEU A 100 -15.28 -1.83 -8.72
CA LEU A 100 -15.32 -2.89 -9.73
C LEU A 100 -16.63 -3.66 -9.68
N VAL A 101 -17.08 -4.09 -8.50
CA VAL A 101 -18.34 -4.84 -8.34
C VAL A 101 -19.53 -4.04 -8.87
N ALA A 102 -19.49 -2.71 -8.72
CA ALA A 102 -20.53 -1.84 -9.25
C ALA A 102 -20.44 -1.59 -10.77
N ALA A 103 -19.27 -1.80 -11.37
CA ALA A 103 -18.99 -1.55 -12.78
C ALA A 103 -19.09 -2.81 -13.65
N VAL A 104 -19.30 -4.00 -13.09
CA VAL A 104 -19.38 -5.25 -13.86
C VAL A 104 -20.82 -5.58 -14.28
N SER A 105 -20.96 -6.05 -15.52
CA SER A 105 -22.23 -6.50 -16.10
C SER A 105 -22.05 -7.88 -16.81
N PRO A 106 -22.92 -8.89 -16.60
CA PRO A 106 -24.11 -8.86 -15.75
C PRO A 106 -23.81 -8.56 -14.27
N GLN A 107 -24.72 -7.84 -13.62
CA GLN A 107 -24.49 -7.35 -12.26
C GLN A 107 -24.25 -8.50 -11.27
N PHE A 108 -23.32 -8.29 -10.33
CA PHE A 108 -23.14 -9.17 -9.17
C PHE A 108 -24.47 -9.40 -8.44
N PRO A 109 -24.68 -10.59 -7.82
CA PRO A 109 -25.84 -10.83 -6.98
C PRO A 109 -26.03 -9.72 -5.94
N GLU A 110 -27.30 -9.35 -5.68
CA GLU A 110 -27.66 -8.19 -4.85
C GLU A 110 -26.94 -8.18 -3.49
N LYS A 111 -26.75 -9.36 -2.90
CA LYS A 111 -26.03 -9.53 -1.63
C LYS A 111 -24.56 -9.13 -1.75
N ALA A 112 -23.84 -9.64 -2.75
CA ALA A 112 -22.44 -9.27 -3.00
C ALA A 112 -22.29 -7.79 -3.38
N PHE A 113 -23.21 -7.26 -4.20
CA PHE A 113 -23.25 -5.85 -4.56
C PHE A 113 -23.45 -4.95 -3.33
N SER A 114 -24.36 -5.32 -2.43
CA SER A 114 -24.59 -4.63 -1.16
C SER A 114 -23.40 -4.74 -0.20
N SER A 115 -22.75 -5.90 -0.13
CA SER A 115 -21.51 -6.09 0.65
C SER A 115 -20.37 -5.22 0.14
N ALA A 116 -20.21 -5.09 -1.17
CA ALA A 116 -19.17 -4.25 -1.77
C ALA A 116 -19.34 -2.77 -1.39
N LYS A 117 -20.57 -2.27 -1.35
CA LYS A 117 -20.88 -0.89 -0.90
C LYS A 117 -20.48 -0.62 0.55
N GLN A 118 -20.47 -1.65 1.40
CA GLN A 118 -20.12 -1.51 2.82
C GLN A 118 -18.61 -1.49 3.07
N LEU A 119 -17.77 -1.93 2.13
CA LEU A 119 -16.31 -2.02 2.31
C LEU A 119 -15.64 -0.66 2.46
N GLY A 120 -15.27 -0.24 3.67
CA GLY A 120 -14.68 1.07 3.93
C GLY A 120 -13.26 1.25 3.37
N TYR A 121 -12.93 2.48 2.99
CA TYR A 121 -11.58 2.88 2.61
C TYR A 121 -11.17 4.11 3.40
N ARG A 122 -9.92 4.17 3.83
CA ARG A 122 -9.31 5.34 4.45
C ARG A 122 -8.42 6.04 3.44
N ASP A 123 -8.57 7.36 3.40
CA ASP A 123 -7.84 8.25 2.52
C ASP A 123 -6.61 8.80 3.23
N PHE A 124 -5.71 9.35 2.43
CA PHE A 124 -4.38 9.70 2.88
C PHE A 124 -3.92 10.99 2.24
N LEU A 125 -3.37 11.88 3.06
CA LEU A 125 -2.73 13.12 2.62
C LEU A 125 -1.25 13.04 2.94
N THR A 126 -0.41 13.44 2.00
CA THR A 126 0.98 13.79 2.28
C THR A 126 1.17 15.27 2.03
N VAL A 127 1.55 16.00 3.07
CA VAL A 127 2.02 17.38 2.95
C VAL A 127 3.54 17.34 2.90
N VAL A 128 4.10 17.66 1.76
CA VAL A 128 5.54 17.76 1.53
C VAL A 128 5.98 19.16 1.94
N LEU A 129 6.98 19.25 2.81
CA LEU A 129 7.66 20.49 3.16
C LEU A 129 9.08 20.47 2.61
N ILE A 130 9.45 21.52 1.90
CA ILE A 130 10.82 21.75 1.42
C ILE A 130 11.47 22.72 2.40
N CYS A 131 12.55 22.28 3.03
CA CYS A 131 13.19 22.99 4.13
C CYS A 131 14.68 23.20 3.87
N LYS A 132 15.26 24.25 4.45
CA LYS A 132 16.73 24.35 4.57
C LYS A 132 17.24 23.26 5.50
N ASP A 133 18.38 22.67 5.16
CA ASP A 133 18.98 21.55 5.89
C ASP A 133 19.79 22.02 7.12
N GLU A 134 19.11 22.68 8.07
CA GLU A 134 19.75 23.30 9.24
C GLU A 134 19.64 22.44 10.53
N ASP A 135 18.56 21.68 10.69
CA ASP A 135 18.23 20.87 11.88
C ASP A 135 17.70 19.46 11.50
N ALA A 136 18.13 18.90 10.36
CA ALA A 136 17.52 17.68 9.84
C ALA A 136 17.83 16.41 10.64
N PHE A 137 16.77 15.62 10.88
CA PHE A 137 16.90 14.25 11.38
C PHE A 137 17.32 13.28 10.26
N THR A 138 18.03 12.21 10.60
CA THR A 138 18.59 11.27 9.61
C THR A 138 17.72 10.03 9.36
N ASP A 139 16.72 9.78 10.20
CA ASP A 139 15.81 8.64 10.07
C ASP A 139 15.01 8.68 8.76
N ASN A 140 14.74 7.52 8.17
CA ASN A 140 13.92 7.44 6.95
C ASN A 140 12.46 7.85 7.20
N TRP A 141 11.91 7.43 8.35
CA TRP A 141 10.57 7.83 8.80
C TRP A 141 10.48 7.79 10.33
N ILE A 142 9.53 8.56 10.87
CA ILE A 142 9.23 8.64 12.30
C ILE A 142 7.72 8.49 12.47
N TYR A 143 7.28 7.60 13.37
CA TYR A 143 5.88 7.50 13.78
C TYR A 143 5.58 8.48 14.90
N ILE A 144 4.45 9.17 14.81
CA ILE A 144 4.05 10.21 15.76
C ILE A 144 2.86 9.68 16.56
N HIS A 145 3.07 9.56 17.88
CA HIS A 145 2.06 9.15 18.86
C HIS A 145 1.75 10.27 19.86
N ASP A 146 1.81 11.52 19.40
CA ASP A 146 1.50 12.69 20.20
C ASP A 146 0.06 13.15 19.90
N PRO A 147 -0.86 13.12 20.89
CA PRO A 147 -2.24 13.53 20.68
C PRO A 147 -2.41 15.04 20.44
N SER A 148 -1.37 15.85 20.62
CA SER A 148 -1.39 17.30 20.40
C SER A 148 -1.24 17.71 18.93
N VAL A 149 -0.97 16.76 18.03
CA VAL A 149 -0.84 16.95 16.59
C VAL A 149 -1.67 15.92 15.82
N LYS A 150 -1.94 16.19 14.54
CA LYS A 150 -2.71 15.31 13.65
C LYS A 150 -1.84 14.43 12.76
N VAL A 151 -0.59 14.83 12.50
CA VAL A 151 0.36 14.04 11.71
C VAL A 151 0.59 12.67 12.37
N GLY A 152 0.51 11.60 11.59
CA GLY A 152 0.71 10.24 12.08
C GLY A 152 2.09 9.66 11.76
N ARG A 153 2.70 10.10 10.66
CA ARG A 153 4.06 9.70 10.26
C ARG A 153 4.74 10.82 9.50
N ILE A 154 6.05 10.96 9.67
CA ILE A 154 6.88 11.90 8.92
C ILE A 154 7.97 11.10 8.21
N GLN A 155 8.15 11.33 6.92
CA GLN A 155 9.23 10.75 6.11
C GLN A 155 10.31 11.80 5.82
N ASN A 156 11.59 11.40 5.82
CA ASN A 156 12.68 12.21 5.28
C ASN A 156 13.14 11.65 3.93
N PHE A 157 12.71 12.29 2.85
CA PHE A 157 13.01 11.84 1.49
C PHE A 157 14.51 11.89 1.14
N LYS A 158 15.27 12.81 1.73
CA LYS A 158 16.73 12.87 1.56
C LYS A 158 17.43 11.65 2.18
N SER A 159 16.93 11.18 3.32
CA SER A 159 17.43 9.96 3.97
C SER A 159 17.07 8.68 3.21
N TRP A 160 15.93 8.64 2.52
CA TRP A 160 15.59 7.52 1.61
C TRP A 160 16.55 7.44 0.43
N SER A 161 16.90 8.59 -0.17
CA SER A 161 17.94 8.70 -1.17
C SER A 161 18.38 10.16 -1.34
N PRO A 162 19.69 10.45 -1.37
CA PRO A 162 20.18 11.81 -1.59
C PRO A 162 19.80 12.36 -2.97
N PHE A 163 19.40 11.51 -3.91
CA PHE A 163 18.96 11.92 -5.25
C PHE A 163 17.49 12.30 -5.33
N MET A 164 16.71 12.10 -4.26
CA MET A 164 15.34 12.60 -4.17
C MET A 164 15.27 14.09 -3.86
N VAL A 165 16.38 14.70 -3.41
CA VAL A 165 16.48 16.14 -3.16
C VAL A 165 17.61 16.68 -4.03
N PRO A 166 17.31 17.50 -5.07
CA PRO A 166 18.32 17.93 -6.04
C PRO A 166 19.35 18.90 -5.46
N ASP A 167 18.96 19.73 -4.46
CA ASP A 167 19.86 20.63 -3.76
C ASP A 167 20.33 20.01 -2.43
N ALA A 168 21.63 19.83 -2.30
CA ALA A 168 22.24 19.23 -1.11
C ALA A 168 22.08 20.09 0.16
N ASN A 169 21.78 21.38 0.04
CA ASN A 169 21.53 22.28 1.19
C ASN A 169 20.07 22.27 1.65
N MET A 170 19.23 21.45 1.01
CA MET A 170 17.80 21.33 1.32
C MET A 170 17.50 19.96 1.93
N ALA A 171 16.38 19.91 2.65
CA ALA A 171 15.71 18.72 3.15
C ALA A 171 14.27 18.70 2.60
N CYS A 172 13.67 17.51 2.57
CA CYS A 172 12.32 17.32 2.06
C CYS A 172 11.58 16.32 2.95
N TYR A 173 10.55 16.81 3.64
CA TYR A 173 9.80 16.03 4.62
C TYR A 173 8.38 15.77 4.13
N GLY A 174 7.95 14.51 4.14
CA GLY A 174 6.56 14.13 3.86
C GLY A 174 5.81 13.87 5.16
N LEU A 175 4.92 14.78 5.55
CA LEU A 175 4.04 14.63 6.70
C LEU A 175 2.75 13.95 6.27
N GLU A 176 2.42 12.85 6.93
CA GLU A 176 1.32 11.99 6.57
C GLU A 176 0.14 12.12 7.51
N TYR A 177 -1.03 12.34 6.92
CA TYR A 177 -2.29 12.48 7.62
C TYR A 177 -3.29 11.44 7.14
N PHE A 178 -4.01 10.85 8.08
CA PHE A 178 -5.06 9.89 7.81
C PHE A 178 -6.42 10.57 7.93
N CYS A 179 -7.25 10.44 6.90
CA CYS A 179 -8.51 11.16 6.78
C CYS A 179 -9.52 10.36 5.96
N PHE A 180 -10.71 10.91 5.80
CA PHE A 180 -11.75 10.39 4.93
C PHE A 180 -12.15 11.43 3.89
N GLU A 181 -12.46 10.97 2.68
CA GLU A 181 -12.98 11.80 1.61
C GLU A 181 -14.21 12.56 2.11
N GLY A 182 -14.18 13.89 1.90
CA GLY A 182 -15.23 14.80 2.36
C GLY A 182 -15.09 15.31 3.79
N ASP A 183 -14.12 14.81 4.58
CA ASP A 183 -13.86 15.36 5.91
C ASP A 183 -13.14 16.72 5.87
N GLY A 184 -13.00 17.36 7.04
CA GLY A 184 -12.41 18.69 7.14
C GLY A 184 -10.93 18.75 6.75
N LEU A 185 -10.14 17.69 6.96
CA LEU A 185 -8.75 17.64 6.52
C LEU A 185 -8.69 17.46 5.00
N TRP A 186 -9.46 16.54 4.45
CA TRP A 186 -9.49 16.24 3.03
C TRP A 186 -9.88 17.44 2.17
N THR A 187 -10.93 18.15 2.61
CA THR A 187 -11.50 19.31 1.91
C THR A 187 -10.77 20.62 2.18
N SER A 188 -9.78 20.63 3.08
CA SER A 188 -8.95 21.81 3.34
C SER A 188 -8.13 22.19 2.11
N SER A 189 -7.87 23.50 1.95
CA SER A 189 -6.97 23.99 0.91
C SER A 189 -5.52 23.56 1.15
N ASP A 190 -4.72 23.49 0.09
CA ASP A 190 -3.31 23.13 0.19
C ASP A 190 -2.53 24.07 1.11
N GLU A 191 -2.81 25.38 1.02
CA GLU A 191 -2.24 26.40 1.91
C GLU A 191 -2.54 26.12 3.39
N THR A 192 -3.79 25.74 3.70
CA THR A 192 -4.19 25.41 5.08
C THR A 192 -3.44 24.18 5.59
N LEU A 193 -3.31 23.15 4.75
CA LEU A 193 -2.61 21.91 5.09
C LEU A 193 -1.10 22.12 5.24
N ILE A 194 -0.50 22.95 4.39
CA ILE A 194 0.91 23.35 4.49
C ILE A 194 1.13 24.10 5.81
N ASN A 195 0.29 25.09 6.14
CA ASN A 195 0.39 25.82 7.40
C ASN A 195 0.20 24.91 8.63
N LEU A 196 -0.71 23.95 8.56
CA LEU A 196 -0.87 22.92 9.60
C LEU A 196 0.41 22.10 9.77
N ALA A 197 0.96 21.58 8.67
CA ALA A 197 2.18 20.77 8.68
C ALA A 197 3.39 21.53 9.25
N LYS A 198 3.56 22.80 8.84
CA LYS A 198 4.62 23.69 9.35
C LYS A 198 4.52 23.88 10.87
N LYS A 199 3.32 24.15 11.37
CA LYS A 199 3.07 24.29 12.80
C LYS A 199 3.36 23.00 13.57
N GLU A 200 2.88 21.86 13.07
CA GLU A 200 3.01 20.58 13.78
C GLU A 200 4.46 20.08 13.80
N ILE A 201 5.20 20.20 12.69
CA ILE A 201 6.60 19.75 12.66
C ILE A 201 7.50 20.60 13.58
N GLU A 202 7.18 21.88 13.76
CA GLU A 202 7.84 22.76 14.73
C GLU A 202 7.43 22.42 16.16
N GLN A 203 6.14 22.17 16.41
CA GLN A 203 5.63 21.74 17.71
C GLN A 203 6.27 20.42 18.19
N ILE A 204 6.50 19.47 17.26
CA ILE A 204 7.21 18.22 17.54
C ILE A 204 8.71 18.46 17.76
N GLY A 205 9.26 19.56 17.22
CA GLY A 205 10.66 19.95 17.36
C GLY A 205 11.59 19.33 16.32
N LEU A 206 11.08 18.96 15.13
CA LEU A 206 11.89 18.36 14.06
C LEU A 206 12.42 19.37 13.03
N THR A 207 11.72 20.48 12.82
CA THR A 207 12.22 21.62 12.01
C THR A 207 11.51 22.89 12.43
N LYS A 208 12.12 24.04 12.18
CA LYS A 208 11.50 25.36 12.43
C LYS A 208 10.60 25.76 11.26
N ASP A 209 9.54 26.51 11.54
CA ASP A 209 8.68 27.11 10.50
C ASP A 209 9.53 27.97 9.53
N SER A 210 10.44 28.77 10.08
CA SER A 210 11.32 29.67 9.32
C SER A 210 12.30 28.97 8.37
N ALA A 211 12.53 27.67 8.52
CA ALA A 211 13.37 26.88 7.62
C ALA A 211 12.59 26.39 6.39
N VAL A 212 11.25 26.40 6.43
CA VAL A 212 10.39 25.93 5.34
C VAL A 212 10.33 26.99 4.24
N VAL A 213 10.73 26.62 3.03
CA VAL A 213 10.76 27.54 1.88
C VAL A 213 9.56 27.36 0.96
N ASP A 214 8.99 26.15 0.90
CA ASP A 214 7.87 25.81 0.03
C ASP A 214 7.19 24.51 0.51
N GLY A 215 6.02 24.18 -0.03
CA GLY A 215 5.33 22.93 0.24
C GLY A 215 4.38 22.49 -0.87
N TYR A 216 4.03 21.21 -0.84
CA TYR A 216 3.14 20.59 -1.83
C TYR A 216 2.23 19.56 -1.18
N VAL A 217 0.98 19.45 -1.62
CA VAL A 217 0.02 18.50 -1.05
C VAL A 217 -0.34 17.43 -2.07
N VAL A 218 -0.21 16.16 -1.66
CA VAL A 218 -0.67 15.00 -2.43
C VAL A 218 -1.85 14.38 -1.68
N ARG A 219 -2.97 14.19 -2.39
CA ARG A 219 -4.14 13.46 -1.87
C ARG A 219 -4.25 12.11 -2.55
N GLN A 220 -4.29 11.05 -1.77
CA GLN A 220 -4.46 9.69 -2.26
C GLN A 220 -5.80 9.13 -1.75
N PRO A 221 -6.82 9.05 -2.62
CA PRO A 221 -8.08 8.42 -2.24
C PRO A 221 -7.88 6.91 -2.11
N LYS A 222 -8.64 6.29 -1.23
CA LYS A 222 -8.71 4.85 -0.99
C LYS A 222 -7.34 4.22 -0.76
N ALA A 223 -6.48 4.90 -0.01
CA ALA A 223 -5.12 4.43 0.26
C ALA A 223 -5.09 3.14 1.10
N TYR A 224 -6.08 2.96 1.97
CA TYR A 224 -6.13 1.89 2.94
C TYR A 224 -7.49 1.19 2.94
N PRO A 225 -7.58 -0.14 2.75
CA PRO A 225 -8.79 -0.85 3.08
C PRO A 225 -9.03 -0.77 4.59
N VAL A 226 -10.28 -0.53 4.99
CA VAL A 226 -10.70 -0.50 6.40
C VAL A 226 -11.27 -1.87 6.77
N TYR A 227 -10.77 -2.42 7.88
CA TYR A 227 -11.26 -3.67 8.45
C TYR A 227 -12.16 -3.37 9.64
N ASP A 228 -13.45 -3.18 9.35
CA ASP A 228 -14.48 -3.08 10.39
C ASP A 228 -14.99 -4.47 10.81
N HIS A 229 -15.97 -4.50 11.72
CA HIS A 229 -16.56 -5.73 12.24
C HIS A 229 -17.30 -6.60 11.19
N SER A 230 -17.59 -6.04 10.02
CA SER A 230 -18.32 -6.70 8.92
C SER A 230 -17.44 -7.00 7.70
N TYR A 231 -16.18 -6.54 7.73
CA TYR A 231 -15.24 -6.63 6.60
C TYR A 231 -15.10 -8.07 6.08
N LYS A 232 -14.91 -9.04 6.99
CA LYS A 232 -14.63 -10.43 6.63
C LYS A 232 -15.83 -11.05 5.92
N GLU A 233 -17.03 -10.83 6.45
CA GLU A 233 -18.29 -11.30 5.87
C GLU A 233 -18.52 -10.68 4.50
N ASN A 234 -18.31 -9.36 4.37
CA ASN A 234 -18.51 -8.64 3.12
C ASN A 234 -17.54 -9.10 2.01
N VAL A 235 -16.25 -9.26 2.32
CA VAL A 235 -15.27 -9.77 1.35
C VAL A 235 -15.57 -11.21 0.94
N ASN A 236 -15.94 -12.08 1.90
CA ASN A 236 -16.29 -13.46 1.59
C ASN A 236 -17.50 -13.54 0.67
N GLU A 237 -18.52 -12.71 0.88
CA GLU A 237 -19.70 -12.68 0.00
C GLU A 237 -19.33 -12.35 -1.45
N ILE A 238 -18.46 -11.34 -1.64
CA ILE A 238 -17.99 -10.93 -2.96
C ILE A 238 -17.12 -12.01 -3.59
N ARG A 239 -16.23 -12.63 -2.79
CA ARG A 239 -15.37 -13.73 -3.25
C ARG A 239 -16.18 -14.92 -3.74
N GLU A 240 -17.21 -15.33 -2.99
CA GLU A 240 -18.07 -16.44 -3.40
C GLU A 240 -18.87 -16.09 -4.66
N ALA A 241 -19.39 -14.87 -4.76
CA ALA A 241 -20.09 -14.41 -5.96
C ALA A 241 -19.17 -14.32 -7.20
N LEU A 242 -17.89 -13.98 -7.02
CA LEU A 242 -16.90 -13.88 -8.10
C LEU A 242 -16.73 -15.19 -8.89
N LYS A 243 -17.00 -16.34 -8.27
CA LYS A 243 -16.92 -17.67 -8.93
C LYS A 243 -17.85 -17.80 -10.15
N ALA A 244 -18.92 -17.00 -10.21
CA ALA A 244 -19.84 -16.95 -11.34
C ALA A 244 -19.33 -16.09 -12.52
N TYR A 245 -18.18 -15.44 -12.38
CA TYR A 245 -17.59 -14.52 -13.36
C TYR A 245 -16.26 -15.07 -13.91
N PRO A 246 -16.30 -16.14 -14.72
CA PRO A 246 -15.09 -16.76 -15.25
C PRO A 246 -14.25 -15.75 -16.04
N GLY A 247 -12.95 -15.72 -15.73
CA GLY A 247 -11.99 -14.82 -16.36
C GLY A 247 -11.81 -13.48 -15.67
N LEU A 248 -12.66 -13.11 -14.69
CA LEU A 248 -12.47 -11.92 -13.87
C LEU A 248 -11.64 -12.24 -12.62
N TYR A 249 -10.51 -11.55 -12.46
CA TYR A 249 -9.65 -11.65 -11.30
C TYR A 249 -9.59 -10.31 -10.55
N LEU A 250 -9.72 -10.38 -9.23
CA LEU A 250 -9.48 -9.27 -8.32
C LEU A 250 -8.09 -9.47 -7.70
N ILE A 251 -7.19 -8.50 -7.90
CA ILE A 251 -5.79 -8.60 -7.48
C ILE A 251 -5.29 -7.32 -6.81
N GLY A 252 -4.19 -7.43 -6.07
CA GLY A 252 -3.57 -6.30 -5.38
C GLY A 252 -4.35 -5.82 -4.14
N ARG A 253 -3.89 -4.70 -3.58
CA ARG A 253 -4.41 -4.11 -2.33
C ARG A 253 -5.92 -3.84 -2.37
N ASN A 254 -6.35 -2.91 -3.22
CA ASN A 254 -7.74 -2.48 -3.25
C ASN A 254 -8.64 -3.42 -4.07
N GLY A 255 -8.08 -4.12 -5.07
CA GLY A 255 -8.82 -5.15 -5.81
C GLY A 255 -9.27 -6.30 -4.93
N MET A 256 -8.43 -6.72 -3.97
CA MET A 256 -8.77 -7.79 -3.02
C MET A 256 -9.26 -7.26 -1.66
N HIS A 257 -9.34 -5.93 -1.48
CA HIS A 257 -9.61 -5.27 -0.20
C HIS A 257 -8.70 -5.77 0.94
N LYS A 258 -7.43 -6.02 0.62
CA LYS A 258 -6.39 -6.48 1.55
C LYS A 258 -5.36 -5.39 1.75
N TYR A 259 -4.89 -5.15 2.97
CA TYR A 259 -3.83 -4.21 3.36
C TYR A 259 -2.43 -4.65 2.83
N ASN A 260 -2.32 -4.91 1.54
CA ASN A 260 -1.13 -5.48 0.93
C ASN A 260 0.01 -4.48 0.79
N ASN A 261 1.24 -4.94 1.07
CA ASN A 261 2.47 -4.30 0.59
C ASN A 261 2.64 -4.52 -0.93
N GLN A 262 3.65 -3.87 -1.51
CA GLN A 262 3.90 -3.94 -2.96
C GLN A 262 4.19 -5.37 -3.43
N ASP A 263 5.00 -6.11 -2.68
CA ASP A 263 5.38 -7.50 -2.98
C ASP A 263 4.18 -8.45 -2.91
N HIS A 264 3.31 -8.33 -1.91
CA HIS A 264 2.07 -9.10 -1.84
C HIS A 264 1.16 -8.77 -3.04
N SER A 265 1.02 -7.48 -3.36
CA SER A 265 0.20 -7.06 -4.52
C SER A 265 0.75 -7.64 -5.83
N MET A 266 2.07 -7.62 -6.03
CA MET A 266 2.72 -8.24 -7.18
C MET A 266 2.51 -9.75 -7.23
N MET A 267 2.62 -10.44 -6.09
CA MET A 267 2.43 -11.89 -6.01
C MET A 267 1.04 -12.30 -6.49
N THR A 268 -0.01 -11.57 -6.09
CA THR A 268 -1.39 -11.88 -6.55
C THR A 268 -1.52 -11.83 -8.07
N ALA A 269 -0.89 -10.84 -8.73
CA ALA A 269 -0.89 -10.74 -10.19
C ALA A 269 -0.09 -11.87 -10.85
N MET A 270 1.08 -12.23 -10.29
CA MET A 270 1.91 -13.32 -10.81
C MET A 270 1.22 -14.68 -10.70
N LEU A 271 0.54 -14.95 -9.59
CA LEU A 271 -0.21 -16.19 -9.40
C LEU A 271 -1.45 -16.24 -10.31
N ALA A 272 -2.14 -15.12 -10.50
CA ALA A 272 -3.24 -15.02 -11.47
C ALA A 272 -2.76 -15.36 -12.89
N ALA A 273 -1.62 -14.80 -13.32
CA ALA A 273 -1.02 -15.11 -14.61
C ALA A 273 -0.65 -16.59 -14.74
N LYS A 274 -0.14 -17.22 -13.67
CA LYS A 274 0.16 -18.67 -13.67
C LYS A 274 -1.10 -19.53 -13.81
N ASN A 275 -2.19 -19.18 -13.13
CA ASN A 275 -3.47 -19.87 -13.28
C ASN A 275 -3.99 -19.78 -14.72
N ILE A 276 -3.90 -18.59 -15.32
CA ILE A 276 -4.31 -18.34 -16.71
C ILE A 276 -3.50 -19.20 -17.68
N VAL A 277 -2.16 -19.17 -17.57
CA VAL A 277 -1.28 -19.97 -18.45
C VAL A 277 -1.53 -21.47 -18.29
N ALA A 278 -1.87 -21.93 -17.08
CA ALA A 278 -2.19 -23.33 -16.82
C ALA A 278 -3.59 -23.76 -17.31
N GLY A 279 -4.47 -22.81 -17.64
CA GLY A 279 -5.86 -23.08 -18.00
C GLY A 279 -6.71 -23.62 -16.85
N LYS A 280 -6.22 -23.55 -15.60
CA LYS A 280 -6.92 -24.00 -14.39
C LYS A 280 -6.40 -23.28 -13.16
N GLU A 281 -7.22 -23.26 -12.11
CA GLU A 281 -6.83 -22.71 -10.82
C GLU A 281 -5.81 -23.63 -10.12
N LEU A 282 -4.54 -23.22 -10.12
CA LEU A 282 -3.43 -23.88 -9.41
C LEU A 282 -3.20 -23.27 -8.02
N PHE A 283 -3.48 -21.96 -7.90
CA PHE A 283 -3.24 -21.17 -6.71
C PHE A 283 -4.51 -20.41 -6.34
N ASP A 284 -4.90 -20.49 -5.07
CA ASP A 284 -5.90 -19.57 -4.52
C ASP A 284 -5.21 -18.22 -4.24
N LEU A 285 -5.62 -17.16 -4.94
CA LEU A 285 -5.06 -15.83 -4.74
C LEU A 285 -5.38 -15.28 -3.35
N TRP A 286 -6.50 -15.71 -2.76
CA TRP A 286 -6.94 -15.29 -1.44
C TRP A 286 -6.09 -15.87 -0.31
N ASP A 287 -5.22 -16.84 -0.60
CA ASP A 287 -4.22 -17.35 0.35
C ASP A 287 -2.95 -16.49 0.40
N VAL A 288 -2.80 -15.49 -0.50
CA VAL A 288 -1.75 -14.48 -0.37
C VAL A 288 -2.10 -13.61 0.83
N ASN A 289 -1.52 -13.95 1.98
CA ASN A 289 -1.77 -13.29 3.26
C ASN A 289 -0.62 -12.36 3.66
N GLU A 290 -1.02 -11.28 4.34
CA GLU A 290 -0.13 -10.39 5.08
C GLU A 290 0.35 -11.03 6.39
N ASP A 291 -0.38 -12.03 6.90
CA ASP A 291 -0.26 -12.60 8.26
C ASP A 291 0.94 -13.53 8.48
N ALA A 292 1.89 -13.60 7.54
CA ALA A 292 3.21 -14.15 7.84
C ALA A 292 4.06 -13.10 8.60
N GLU A 293 3.61 -12.77 9.81
CA GLU A 293 4.25 -11.98 10.88
C GLU A 293 4.63 -10.52 10.55
N TYR A 294 3.67 -9.61 10.75
CA TYR A 294 3.95 -8.23 11.18
C TYR A 294 3.04 -7.89 12.37
N HIS A 295 3.33 -8.48 13.54
CA HIS A 295 2.71 -8.08 14.81
C HIS A 295 3.58 -7.06 15.53
N GLU A 296 3.40 -5.78 15.25
CA GLU A 296 3.69 -4.73 16.23
C GLU A 296 2.47 -4.56 17.13
N GLY A 297 2.37 -5.42 18.16
CA GLY A 297 1.37 -5.27 19.22
C GLY A 297 0.81 -6.59 19.75
N GLY A 298 1.35 -7.04 20.89
CA GLY A 298 0.68 -7.79 21.95
C GLY A 298 -0.03 -9.11 21.61
N ASP A 299 0.50 -10.22 22.15
CA ASP A 299 -0.13 -11.54 22.24
C ASP A 299 -1.62 -11.49 22.60
N ARG A 300 -2.49 -11.88 21.66
CA ARG A 300 -3.80 -12.51 21.91
C ARG A 300 -4.28 -13.23 20.66
N GLY A 301 -3.87 -14.49 20.52
CA GLY A 301 -4.36 -15.38 19.45
C GLY A 301 -3.54 -16.64 19.23
N ALA A 302 -2.87 -17.16 20.26
CA ALA A 302 -2.16 -18.43 20.15
C ALA A 302 -3.14 -19.59 20.37
N GLU A 303 -3.92 -19.97 19.35
CA GLU A 303 -4.50 -21.32 19.30
C GLU A 303 -4.94 -21.86 17.91
N GLU A 304 -4.71 -21.16 16.78
CA GLU A 304 -5.02 -21.72 15.43
C GLU A 304 -3.82 -21.89 14.48
N THR A 305 -2.60 -22.02 15.00
CA THR A 305 -1.37 -21.96 14.18
C THR A 305 -0.95 -23.27 13.49
N GLN A 306 -1.86 -24.19 13.17
CA GLN A 306 -1.47 -25.51 12.64
C GLN A 306 -1.59 -25.72 11.12
N LYS A 307 -1.83 -24.68 10.31
CA LYS A 307 -1.82 -24.79 8.83
C LYS A 307 -1.24 -23.59 8.07
N VAL A 308 -0.29 -22.85 8.64
CA VAL A 308 0.38 -21.76 7.91
C VAL A 308 1.56 -22.36 7.12
N LEU A 309 1.35 -22.58 5.83
CA LEU A 309 2.44 -22.76 4.87
C LEU A 309 3.34 -21.52 4.96
N GLY A 310 4.61 -21.74 5.29
CA GLY A 310 5.59 -20.67 5.46
C GLY A 310 5.71 -19.78 4.22
N ARG A 311 6.15 -18.53 4.48
CA ARG A 311 6.46 -17.47 3.51
C ARG A 311 7.01 -18.04 2.19
N LEU A 312 6.24 -17.92 1.09
CA LEU A 312 6.78 -18.08 -0.25
C LEU A 312 7.59 -16.83 -0.60
N VAL A 313 8.89 -16.87 -0.32
CA VAL A 313 9.85 -15.87 -0.79
C VAL A 313 10.11 -16.14 -2.27
N PRO A 314 10.03 -15.14 -3.17
CA PRO A 314 10.43 -15.31 -4.56
C PRO A 314 11.89 -15.74 -4.66
N GLU A 315 12.14 -16.94 -5.17
CA GLU A 315 13.48 -17.41 -5.49
C GLU A 315 13.86 -17.05 -6.94
N LYS A 316 15.17 -16.93 -7.18
CA LYS A 316 15.72 -16.65 -8.50
C LYS A 316 15.39 -17.82 -9.43
N ILE A 317 14.68 -17.54 -10.52
CA ILE A 317 14.48 -18.50 -11.60
C ILE A 317 15.81 -18.62 -12.34
N ASN A 318 16.43 -19.80 -12.31
CA ASN A 318 17.53 -20.16 -13.20
C ASN A 318 16.99 -20.54 -14.56
#